data_AF-A0AAE1LX65-F1
#
_entry.id   AF-A0AAE1LX65-F1
#
_cell.length_a   1.000
_cell.length_b   1.000
_cell.length_c   1.000
_cell.angle_alpha   90.00
_cell.angle_beta   90.00
_cell.angle_gamma   90.00
#
_symmetry.space_group_name_H-M   'P 1'
#
loop_
_entity.id
_entity.type
_entity.pdbx_description
1 polymer ?
#
loop_
_entity_poly.entity_id
_entity_poly.type
_entity_poly.pdbx_seq_one_letter_code
_entity_poly.pdbx_strand_id
1 'polypeptide(L)'
;MDPVEWSIPRWQATQRRRISFIIFKMDTWMASSLGRPPLLSEENWLVTSMSAEDGYGACIDEADWRDFIQHAQLVSTLRRVLSELHSLRALSRLSSNLQQTSGISMKILEELSIWHNTTTISSADDAPASVINLLAYHYTHINICRALLRCHATDGQSTIDADMQRARHEAGKCLSNALLFVNKLKLDASSQFWPAWAPLAFSSIVNLMLHLLVMSSSSEEAKQRMQTVRDTRESLRIRSKQLPVLRLGLLRIDSVFWKGLDQIFLLQPHIYEALSPEFMGLQNAA
;
A
#
# COMPACT_ATOMS: atom_id res chain seq x y z
N MET A 1 -26.88 1.15 11.73
CA MET A 1 -27.25 1.30 13.16
C MET A 1 -26.36 0.40 14.00
N ASP A 2 -25.96 0.86 15.19
CA ASP A 2 -25.07 0.14 16.11
C ASP A 2 -25.93 -0.64 17.13
N PRO A 3 -25.79 -1.97 17.22
CA PRO A 3 -26.68 -2.79 18.04
C PRO A 3 -26.35 -2.81 19.54
N VAL A 4 -25.37 -2.03 20.02
CA VAL A 4 -24.96 -2.02 21.44
C VAL A 4 -26.14 -1.72 22.37
N GLU A 5 -27.01 -0.78 22.00
CA GLU A 5 -28.14 -0.35 22.83
C GLU A 5 -29.42 -1.17 22.60
N TRP A 6 -29.38 -2.18 21.73
CA TRP A 6 -30.57 -2.96 21.40
C TRP A 6 -30.87 -3.98 22.50
N SER A 7 -32.15 -4.25 22.72
CA SER A 7 -32.62 -5.29 23.66
C SER A 7 -32.43 -6.70 23.11
N ILE A 8 -31.18 -7.09 22.84
CA ILE A 8 -30.78 -8.40 22.31
C ILE A 8 -29.63 -8.99 23.14
N PRO A 9 -29.40 -10.31 23.07
CA PRO A 9 -28.25 -10.94 23.73
C PRO A 9 -26.90 -10.34 23.30
N ARG A 10 -25.92 -10.28 24.21
CA ARG A 10 -24.59 -9.69 23.93
C ARG A 10 -23.91 -10.30 22.70
N TRP A 11 -23.93 -11.63 22.57
CA TRP A 11 -23.33 -12.32 21.41
C TRP A 11 -23.97 -11.91 20.08
N GLN A 12 -25.26 -11.60 20.09
CA GLN A 12 -26.01 -11.15 18.93
C GLN A 12 -25.65 -9.71 18.54
N ALA A 13 -25.39 -8.85 19.53
CA ALA A 13 -24.93 -7.48 19.29
C ALA A 13 -23.51 -7.47 18.73
N THR A 14 -22.57 -8.19 19.37
CA THR A 14 -21.17 -8.25 18.94
C THR A 14 -21.02 -8.91 17.56
N GLN A 15 -21.80 -9.97 17.26
CA GLN A 15 -21.81 -10.57 15.92
C GLN A 15 -22.24 -9.57 14.84
N ARG A 16 -23.30 -8.79 15.09
CA ARG A 16 -23.77 -7.77 14.15
C ARG A 16 -22.75 -6.65 13.96
N ARG A 17 -22.07 -6.23 15.03
CA ARG A 17 -20.96 -5.27 14.94
C ARG A 17 -19.81 -5.81 14.10
N ARG A 18 -19.38 -7.05 14.32
CA ARG A 18 -18.35 -7.72 13.49
C ARG A 18 -18.75 -7.73 12.01
N ILE A 19 -19.98 -8.13 11.69
CA ILE A 19 -20.49 -8.14 10.30
C ILE A 19 -20.49 -6.72 9.72
N SER A 20 -21.02 -5.74 10.45
CA SER A 20 -21.06 -4.34 10.04
C SER A 20 -19.67 -3.79 9.76
N PHE A 21 -18.69 -4.11 10.62
CA PHE A 21 -17.31 -3.70 10.45
C PHE A 21 -16.64 -4.41 9.27
N ILE A 22 -16.91 -5.71 9.04
CA ILE A 22 -16.36 -6.44 7.89
C ILE A 22 -16.80 -5.78 6.57
N ILE A 23 -18.07 -5.33 6.48
CA ILE A 23 -18.56 -4.60 5.31
C ILE A 23 -17.79 -3.27 5.16
N PHE A 24 -17.66 -2.50 6.25
CA PHE A 24 -16.88 -1.25 6.26
C PHE A 24 -15.43 -1.45 5.81
N LYS A 25 -14.75 -2.43 6.41
CA LYS A 25 -13.38 -2.87 6.08
C LYS A 25 -13.26 -3.22 4.60
N MET A 26 -14.16 -4.04 4.08
CA MET A 26 -14.11 -4.48 2.68
C MET A 26 -14.30 -3.30 1.73
N ASP A 27 -15.25 -2.41 1.99
CA ASP A 27 -15.41 -1.17 1.21
C ASP A 27 -14.13 -0.32 1.25
N THR A 28 -13.46 -0.16 2.40
CA THR A 28 -12.19 0.58 2.51
C THR A 28 -11.12 0.06 1.59
N TRP A 29 -10.79 -1.23 1.71
CA TRP A 29 -9.68 -1.82 0.96
C TRP A 29 -10.00 -1.88 -0.54
N MET A 30 -11.25 -2.18 -0.90
CA MET A 30 -11.68 -2.20 -2.30
C MET A 30 -11.70 -0.80 -2.91
N ALA A 31 -12.17 0.22 -2.18
CA ALA A 31 -12.15 1.60 -2.64
C ALA A 31 -10.72 2.08 -2.91
N SER A 32 -9.81 1.86 -1.96
CA SER A 32 -8.40 2.20 -2.11
C SER A 32 -7.75 1.48 -3.29
N SER A 33 -7.92 0.15 -3.37
CA SER A 33 -7.23 -0.68 -4.37
C SER A 33 -7.75 -0.48 -5.80
N LEU A 34 -9.01 -0.10 -5.96
CA LEU A 34 -9.61 0.24 -7.25
C LEU A 34 -9.49 1.73 -7.61
N GLY A 35 -8.89 2.55 -6.74
CA GLY A 35 -8.70 3.98 -6.99
C GLY A 35 -10.00 4.79 -7.04
N ARG A 36 -11.03 4.38 -6.28
CA ARG A 36 -12.33 5.04 -6.22
C ARG A 36 -12.64 5.55 -4.81
N PRO A 37 -13.53 6.54 -4.65
CA PRO A 37 -14.03 6.92 -3.33
C PRO A 37 -14.72 5.74 -2.61
N PRO A 38 -14.62 5.68 -1.27
CA PRO A 38 -15.47 4.82 -0.44
C PRO A 38 -16.95 4.95 -0.75
N LEU A 39 -17.69 3.84 -0.76
CA LEU A 39 -19.15 3.89 -0.84
C LEU A 39 -19.77 4.18 0.53
N LEU A 40 -19.14 3.70 1.60
CA LEU A 40 -19.60 3.92 2.96
C LEU A 40 -18.98 5.18 3.55
N SER A 41 -19.82 6.16 3.88
CA SER A 41 -19.43 7.35 4.62
C SER A 41 -19.39 7.06 6.12
N GLU A 42 -18.37 7.57 6.82
CA GLU A 42 -18.28 7.51 8.29
C GLU A 42 -19.41 8.30 8.97
N GLU A 43 -20.00 9.28 8.28
CA GLU A 43 -21.18 10.02 8.78
C GLU A 43 -22.45 9.15 8.81
N ASN A 44 -22.51 8.12 7.96
CA ASN A 44 -23.71 7.28 7.77
C ASN A 44 -23.48 5.82 8.19
N TRP A 45 -22.30 5.49 8.72
CA TRP A 45 -21.95 4.14 9.15
C TRP A 45 -21.39 4.17 10.56
N LEU A 46 -22.13 3.59 11.52
CA LEU A 46 -21.80 3.74 12.94
C LEU A 46 -20.66 2.84 13.43
N VAL A 47 -20.45 1.67 12.81
CA VAL A 47 -19.42 0.72 13.24
C VAL A 47 -18.20 0.84 12.32
N THR A 48 -17.30 1.76 12.67
CA THR A 48 -16.07 2.07 11.92
C THR A 48 -14.79 1.56 12.60
N SER A 49 -14.91 1.03 13.81
CA SER A 49 -13.81 0.47 14.61
C SER A 49 -14.27 -0.78 15.38
N MET A 50 -13.31 -1.52 15.94
CA MET A 50 -13.54 -2.75 16.69
C MET A 50 -12.83 -2.67 18.03
N SER A 51 -13.51 -3.10 19.10
CA SER A 51 -12.95 -3.18 20.46
C SER A 51 -12.65 -4.64 20.84
N ALA A 52 -11.91 -4.85 21.94
CA ALA A 52 -11.67 -6.20 22.45
C ALA A 52 -12.97 -6.94 22.80
N GLU A 53 -13.98 -6.21 23.29
CA GLU A 53 -15.28 -6.78 23.68
C GLU A 53 -16.07 -7.36 22.52
N ASP A 54 -15.86 -6.83 21.32
CA ASP A 54 -16.50 -7.31 20.11
C ASP A 54 -16.06 -8.73 19.73
N GLY A 55 -15.05 -9.30 20.43
CA GLY A 55 -14.59 -10.67 20.28
C GLY A 55 -15.49 -11.69 20.96
N TYR A 56 -16.41 -11.23 21.82
CA TYR A 56 -17.34 -12.11 22.52
C TYR A 56 -18.19 -12.91 21.52
N GLY A 57 -18.13 -14.25 21.62
CA GLY A 57 -18.84 -15.17 20.73
C GLY A 57 -18.30 -15.18 19.29
N ALA A 58 -17.05 -14.79 19.05
CA ALA A 58 -16.43 -14.87 17.73
C ALA A 58 -16.00 -16.30 17.35
N CYS A 59 -15.85 -17.20 18.35
CA CYS A 59 -15.46 -18.60 18.16
C CYS A 59 -14.14 -18.77 17.38
N ILE A 60 -13.18 -17.88 17.63
CA ILE A 60 -11.82 -17.92 17.09
C ILE A 60 -10.83 -17.74 18.23
N ASP A 61 -9.59 -18.14 17.99
CA ASP A 61 -8.52 -18.06 18.98
C ASP A 61 -8.16 -16.60 19.30
N GLU A 62 -7.59 -16.37 20.48
CA GLU A 62 -7.18 -15.02 20.92
C GLU A 62 -6.14 -14.41 19.98
N ALA A 63 -5.28 -15.25 19.37
CA ALA A 63 -4.30 -14.81 18.39
C ALA A 63 -4.95 -14.26 17.12
N ASP A 64 -5.92 -14.99 16.56
CA ASP A 64 -6.66 -14.56 15.37
C ASP A 64 -7.51 -13.32 15.65
N TRP A 65 -8.09 -13.22 16.85
CA TRP A 65 -8.84 -12.04 17.25
C TRP A 65 -7.93 -10.81 17.39
N ARG A 66 -6.75 -10.98 17.99
CA ARG A 66 -5.73 -9.91 18.06
C ARG A 66 -5.31 -9.45 16.67
N ASP A 67 -5.07 -10.38 15.75
CA ASP A 67 -4.75 -10.05 14.35
C ASP A 67 -5.89 -9.29 13.67
N PHE A 68 -7.15 -9.65 13.95
CA PHE A 68 -8.32 -8.94 13.45
C PHE A 68 -8.41 -7.50 13.99
N ILE A 69 -8.16 -7.28 15.28
CA ILE A 69 -8.13 -5.94 15.90
C ILE A 69 -6.99 -5.09 15.33
N GLN A 70 -5.78 -5.66 15.21
CA GLN A 70 -4.65 -4.98 14.56
C GLN A 70 -4.98 -4.59 13.12
N HIS A 71 -5.65 -5.46 12.38
CA HIS A 71 -6.13 -5.15 11.04
C HIS A 71 -7.17 -4.01 11.05
N ALA A 72 -8.05 -3.98 12.05
CA ALA A 72 -9.07 -2.95 12.18
C ALA A 72 -8.47 -1.55 12.41
N GLN A 73 -7.34 -1.48 13.13
CA GLN A 73 -6.57 -0.25 13.27
C GLN A 73 -6.04 0.25 11.91
N LEU A 74 -5.47 -0.66 11.10
CA LEU A 74 -5.03 -0.32 9.74
C LEU A 74 -6.17 0.14 8.83
N VAL A 75 -7.38 -0.41 8.98
CA VAL A 75 -8.57 0.08 8.24
C VAL A 75 -8.83 1.55 8.57
N SER A 76 -8.75 1.91 9.85
CA SER A 76 -8.98 3.29 10.33
C SER A 76 -7.91 4.24 9.80
N THR A 77 -6.64 3.83 9.81
CA THR A 77 -5.54 4.60 9.21
C THR A 77 -5.72 4.76 7.70
N LEU A 78 -6.07 3.70 6.98
CA LEU A 78 -6.32 3.78 5.54
C LEU A 78 -7.52 4.67 5.21
N ARG A 79 -8.58 4.66 6.03
CA ARG A 79 -9.71 5.58 5.87
C ARG A 79 -9.29 7.04 5.95
N ARG A 80 -8.44 7.39 6.92
CA ARG A 80 -7.84 8.73 7.02
C ARG A 80 -6.97 9.06 5.83
N VAL A 81 -6.14 8.13 5.35
CA VAL A 81 -5.36 8.32 4.11
C VAL A 81 -6.30 8.63 2.93
N LEU A 82 -7.40 7.89 2.78
CA LEU A 82 -8.35 8.14 1.71
C LEU A 82 -9.04 9.51 1.84
N SER A 83 -9.47 9.91 3.03
CA SER A 83 -10.17 11.19 3.22
C SER A 83 -9.23 12.40 3.15
N GLU A 84 -8.08 12.34 3.83
CA GLU A 84 -7.16 13.47 3.99
C GLU A 84 -6.18 13.64 2.81
N LEU A 85 -5.86 12.58 2.06
CA LEU A 85 -4.83 12.60 1.01
C LEU A 85 -5.34 12.23 -0.41
N HIS A 86 -6.45 11.49 -0.52
CA HIS A 86 -6.93 10.96 -1.83
C HIS A 86 -8.35 11.37 -2.21
N SER A 87 -9.11 12.02 -1.32
CA SER A 87 -10.44 12.54 -1.67
C SER A 87 -10.32 13.64 -2.72
N LEU A 88 -11.35 13.85 -3.55
CA LEU A 88 -11.33 14.89 -4.57
C LEU A 88 -11.03 16.28 -3.98
N ARG A 89 -11.58 16.56 -2.79
CA ARG A 89 -11.31 17.80 -2.06
C ARG A 89 -9.86 17.88 -1.58
N ALA A 90 -9.31 16.78 -1.05
CA ALA A 90 -7.91 16.72 -0.68
C ALA A 90 -7.00 16.94 -1.90
N LEU A 91 -7.27 16.27 -3.03
CA LEU A 91 -6.51 16.42 -4.27
C LEU A 91 -6.48 17.87 -4.76
N SER A 92 -7.64 18.52 -4.79
CA SER A 92 -7.75 19.93 -5.19
C SER A 92 -6.94 20.87 -4.30
N ARG A 93 -6.81 20.55 -3.01
CA ARG A 93 -6.07 21.38 -2.03
C ARG A 93 -4.57 21.08 -2.02
N LEU A 94 -4.20 19.81 -2.16
CA LEU A 94 -2.86 19.30 -1.86
C LEU A 94 -1.96 19.17 -3.08
N SER A 95 -2.53 19.04 -4.29
CA SER A 95 -1.76 18.75 -5.52
C SER A 95 -0.66 19.76 -5.87
N SER A 96 -0.77 21.00 -5.42
CA SER A 96 0.24 22.07 -5.58
C SER A 96 0.94 22.46 -4.27
N ASN A 97 0.56 21.87 -3.13
CA ASN A 97 1.08 22.25 -1.82
C ASN A 97 1.80 21.06 -1.17
N LEU A 98 3.08 20.87 -1.55
CA LEU A 98 3.92 19.79 -1.03
C LEU A 98 4.18 19.92 0.48
N GLN A 99 4.28 21.14 1.01
CA GLN A 99 4.50 21.37 2.44
C GLN A 99 3.29 20.87 3.27
N GLN A 100 2.08 21.21 2.84
CA GLN A 100 0.86 20.74 3.50
C GLN A 100 0.68 19.22 3.35
N THR A 101 0.94 18.69 2.16
CA THR A 101 0.88 17.25 1.90
C THR A 101 1.86 16.48 2.78
N SER A 102 3.09 16.99 2.90
CA SER A 102 4.12 16.44 3.78
C SER A 102 3.71 16.48 5.24
N GLY A 103 3.17 17.62 5.70
CA GLY A 103 2.71 17.77 7.09
C GLY A 103 1.62 16.75 7.49
N ILE A 104 0.65 16.49 6.62
CA ILE A 104 -0.39 15.46 6.86
C ILE A 104 0.22 14.06 6.78
N SER A 105 1.00 13.80 5.73
CA SER A 105 1.59 12.47 5.48
C SER A 105 2.51 12.03 6.61
N MET A 106 3.37 12.92 7.12
CA MET A 106 4.30 12.59 8.20
C MET A 106 3.59 12.22 9.51
N LYS A 107 2.49 12.90 9.85
CA LYS A 107 1.68 12.54 11.03
C LYS A 107 1.10 11.13 10.91
N ILE A 108 0.54 10.81 9.74
CA ILE A 108 -0.03 9.47 9.50
C ILE A 108 1.08 8.40 9.47
N LEU A 109 2.26 8.72 8.91
CA LEU A 109 3.41 7.80 8.90
C LEU A 109 3.94 7.52 10.31
N GLU A 110 3.98 8.53 11.18
CA GLU A 110 4.37 8.37 12.58
C GLU A 110 3.43 7.38 13.29
N GLU A 111 2.12 7.58 13.19
CA GLU A 111 1.13 6.66 13.75
C GLU A 111 1.28 5.23 13.19
N LEU A 112 1.47 5.11 11.87
CA LEU A 112 1.66 3.83 11.20
C LEU A 112 2.95 3.13 11.64
N SER A 113 4.01 3.89 11.92
CA SER A 113 5.29 3.37 12.43
C SER A 113 5.16 2.88 13.88
N ILE A 114 4.42 3.61 14.72
CA ILE A 114 4.11 3.20 16.10
C ILE A 114 3.33 1.89 16.08
N TRP A 115 2.31 1.80 15.23
CA TRP A 115 1.54 0.56 15.03
C TRP A 115 2.44 -0.61 14.61
N HIS A 116 3.36 -0.41 13.68
CA HIS A 116 4.24 -1.47 13.19
C HIS A 116 5.23 -1.94 14.25
N ASN A 117 5.83 -1.01 14.99
CA ASN A 117 6.79 -1.31 16.04
C ASN A 117 6.10 -2.04 17.20
N THR A 118 4.94 -1.56 17.66
CA THR A 118 4.17 -2.24 18.72
C THR A 118 3.73 -3.63 18.28
N THR A 119 3.21 -3.78 17.06
CA THR A 119 2.74 -5.09 16.56
C THR A 119 3.88 -6.10 16.33
N THR A 120 5.06 -5.64 15.88
CA THR A 120 6.20 -6.50 15.56
C THR A 120 7.09 -6.78 16.78
N ILE A 121 7.11 -5.91 17.79
CA ILE A 121 7.89 -6.09 19.03
C ILE A 121 7.06 -6.83 20.09
N SER A 122 5.74 -6.60 20.16
CA SER A 122 4.86 -7.30 21.11
C SER A 122 4.58 -8.76 20.74
N SER A 123 5.05 -9.26 19.60
CA SER A 123 5.16 -10.71 19.33
C SER A 123 6.34 -11.33 20.12
N ALA A 124 6.35 -11.11 21.44
CA ALA A 124 7.28 -11.73 22.37
C ALA A 124 6.91 -13.19 22.66
N ASP A 125 5.66 -13.59 22.36
CA ASP A 125 5.32 -14.97 22.05
C ASP A 125 5.73 -15.25 20.60
N ASP A 126 6.44 -16.34 20.35
CA ASP A 126 7.05 -16.83 19.08
C ASP A 126 6.18 -16.81 17.79
N ALA A 127 4.97 -16.26 17.83
CA ALA A 127 4.07 -16.13 16.68
C ALA A 127 4.43 -14.92 15.79
N PRO A 128 4.83 -15.14 14.52
CA PRO A 128 5.12 -14.03 13.60
C PRO A 128 3.86 -13.20 13.32
N ALA A 129 4.04 -11.89 13.15
CA ALA A 129 2.95 -10.99 12.78
C ALA A 129 2.20 -11.48 11.51
N SER A 130 0.87 -11.31 11.51
CA SER A 130 0.02 -11.72 10.39
C SER A 130 0.51 -11.17 9.05
N VAL A 131 0.74 -12.07 8.09
CA VAL A 131 1.17 -11.71 6.72
C VAL A 131 0.19 -10.72 6.06
N ILE A 132 -1.11 -10.86 6.35
CA ILE A 132 -2.15 -9.96 5.83
C ILE A 132 -2.03 -8.57 6.46
N ASN A 133 -1.73 -8.47 7.76
CA ASN A 133 -1.53 -7.18 8.44
C ASN A 133 -0.26 -6.49 7.96
N LEU A 134 0.83 -7.24 7.74
CA LEU A 134 2.06 -6.71 7.16
C LEU A 134 1.85 -6.20 5.73
N LEU A 135 1.10 -6.94 4.90
CA LEU A 135 0.74 -6.47 3.56
C LEU A 135 -0.11 -5.19 3.63
N ALA A 136 -1.09 -5.16 4.51
CA ALA A 136 -1.97 -4.00 4.74
C ALA A 136 -1.17 -2.76 5.20
N TYR A 137 -0.18 -2.96 6.08
CA TYR A 137 0.77 -1.92 6.50
C TYR A 137 1.57 -1.37 5.32
N HIS A 138 2.24 -2.24 4.54
CA HIS A 138 3.02 -1.80 3.37
C HIS A 138 2.15 -1.08 2.34
N TYR A 139 0.95 -1.61 2.09
CA TYR A 139 0.02 -1.00 1.16
C TYR A 139 -0.44 0.39 1.63
N THR A 140 -0.74 0.56 2.92
CA THR A 140 -1.12 1.86 3.50
C THR A 140 0.02 2.86 3.40
N HIS A 141 1.25 2.44 3.75
CA HIS A 141 2.46 3.25 3.60
C HIS A 141 2.67 3.69 2.15
N ILE A 142 2.52 2.78 1.18
CA ILE A 142 2.60 3.10 -0.25
C ILE A 142 1.56 4.14 -0.64
N ASN A 143 0.33 4.06 -0.15
CA ASN A 143 -0.70 5.06 -0.44
C ASN A 143 -0.35 6.45 0.12
N ILE A 144 0.36 6.53 1.25
CA ILE A 144 0.87 7.80 1.79
C ILE A 144 2.01 8.33 0.91
N CYS A 145 2.98 7.48 0.55
CA CYS A 145 4.08 7.86 -0.35
C CYS A 145 3.57 8.33 -1.72
N ARG A 146 2.52 7.70 -2.26
CA ARG A 146 1.89 8.12 -3.51
C ARG A 146 1.28 9.52 -3.42
N ALA A 147 0.77 9.91 -2.26
CA ALA A 147 0.28 11.27 -2.07
C ALA A 147 1.43 12.27 -2.03
N LEU A 148 2.54 11.94 -1.34
CA LEU A 148 3.75 12.77 -1.29
C LEU A 148 4.36 13.02 -2.68
N LEU A 149 4.47 11.96 -3.49
CA LEU A 149 5.08 12.03 -4.83
C LEU A 149 4.17 12.67 -5.89
N ARG A 150 2.88 12.89 -5.58
CA ARG A 150 1.91 13.48 -6.53
C ARG A 150 2.13 14.97 -6.75
N CYS A 151 2.68 15.69 -5.77
CA CYS A 151 2.79 17.13 -5.87
C CYS A 151 3.70 17.51 -7.04
N HIS A 152 3.20 18.34 -7.94
CA HIS A 152 3.98 18.87 -9.05
C HIS A 152 4.59 20.19 -8.61
N ALA A 153 5.85 20.44 -8.96
CA ALA A 153 6.45 21.74 -8.75
C ALA A 153 5.73 22.76 -9.66
N THR A 154 5.11 23.77 -9.09
CA THR A 154 4.80 25.01 -9.82
C THR A 154 6.11 25.80 -9.95
N ASP A 155 6.41 26.27 -11.16
CA ASP A 155 7.68 26.93 -11.51
C ASP A 155 8.13 27.95 -10.43
N GLY A 156 9.38 27.80 -9.96
CA GLY A 156 10.13 28.89 -9.33
C GLY A 156 10.55 28.79 -7.86
N GLN A 157 10.53 27.63 -7.18
CA GLN A 157 11.04 27.52 -5.79
C GLN A 157 12.03 26.37 -5.56
N SER A 158 13.28 26.73 -5.26
CA SER A 158 14.38 25.83 -4.86
C SER A 158 14.10 25.01 -3.59
N THR A 159 13.15 25.44 -2.75
CA THR A 159 12.71 24.70 -1.56
C THR A 159 11.88 23.46 -1.90
N ILE A 160 11.18 23.48 -3.05
CA ILE A 160 10.35 22.35 -3.51
C ILE A 160 11.23 21.14 -3.87
N ASP A 161 12.45 21.37 -4.38
CA ASP A 161 13.37 20.30 -4.73
C ASP A 161 13.83 19.51 -3.50
N ALA A 162 14.14 20.18 -2.39
CA ALA A 162 14.58 19.53 -1.15
C ALA A 162 13.44 18.73 -0.47
N ASP A 163 12.22 19.26 -0.49
CA ASP A 163 11.03 18.56 0.03
C ASP A 163 10.69 17.35 -0.85
N MET A 164 10.76 17.50 -2.17
CA MET A 164 10.52 16.41 -3.12
C MET A 164 11.58 15.32 -3.00
N GLN A 165 12.83 15.70 -2.78
CA GLN A 165 13.92 14.75 -2.56
C GLN A 165 13.72 13.96 -1.26
N ARG A 166 13.23 14.60 -0.18
CA ARG A 166 12.81 13.91 1.05
C ARG A 166 11.64 12.95 0.80
N ALA A 167 10.62 13.36 0.07
CA ALA A 167 9.50 12.50 -0.31
C ALA A 167 9.95 11.26 -1.11
N ARG A 168 10.87 11.44 -2.07
CA ARG A 168 11.48 10.34 -2.84
C ARG A 168 12.29 9.39 -1.95
N HIS A 169 13.03 9.93 -0.98
CA HIS A 169 13.80 9.12 -0.04
C HIS A 169 12.90 8.25 0.84
N GLU A 170 11.84 8.81 1.41
CA GLU A 170 10.87 8.04 2.22
C GLU A 170 10.14 6.99 1.38
N ALA A 171 9.72 7.33 0.16
CA ALA A 171 9.15 6.36 -0.77
C ALA A 171 10.13 5.24 -1.15
N GLY A 172 11.42 5.55 -1.29
CA GLY A 172 12.49 4.57 -1.51
C GLY A 172 12.63 3.59 -0.35
N LYS A 173 12.65 4.08 0.91
CA LYS A 173 12.65 3.22 2.10
C LYS A 173 11.39 2.35 2.16
N CYS A 174 10.22 2.93 1.91
CA CYS A 174 8.95 2.23 1.86
C CYS A 174 9.00 1.05 0.87
N LEU A 175 9.48 1.32 -0.34
CA LEU A 175 9.63 0.31 -1.39
C LEU A 175 10.61 -0.80 -0.98
N SER A 176 11.81 -0.45 -0.48
CA SER A 176 12.81 -1.43 -0.05
C SER A 176 12.23 -2.37 1.01
N ASN A 177 11.53 -1.83 2.01
CA ASN A 177 10.89 -2.63 3.04
C ASN A 177 9.78 -3.53 2.48
N ALA A 178 8.97 -3.03 1.54
CA ALA A 178 7.92 -3.82 0.90
C ALA A 178 8.50 -4.96 0.02
N LEU A 179 9.59 -4.72 -0.70
CA LEU A 179 10.28 -5.75 -1.48
C LEU A 179 10.93 -6.81 -0.58
N LEU A 180 11.52 -6.41 0.54
CA LEU A 180 12.03 -7.35 1.55
C LEU A 180 10.90 -8.22 2.11
N PHE A 181 9.72 -7.64 2.39
CA PHE A 181 8.54 -8.40 2.78
C PHE A 181 8.13 -9.43 1.72
N VAL A 182 8.00 -9.01 0.44
CA VAL A 182 7.66 -9.91 -0.67
C VAL A 182 8.67 -11.06 -0.81
N ASN A 183 9.96 -10.77 -0.65
CA ASN A 183 11.02 -11.78 -0.73
C ASN A 183 11.01 -12.76 0.46
N LYS A 184 10.47 -12.36 1.61
CA LYS A 184 10.33 -13.20 2.80
C LYS A 184 9.02 -14.00 2.85
N LEU A 185 8.09 -13.79 1.90
CA LEU A 185 6.87 -14.59 1.82
C LEU A 185 7.21 -16.07 1.66
N LYS A 186 6.83 -16.88 2.66
CA LYS A 186 7.02 -18.33 2.68
C LYS A 186 6.01 -19.04 1.76
N LEU A 187 6.36 -20.25 1.32
CA LEU A 187 5.50 -21.09 0.47
C LEU A 187 4.25 -21.59 1.19
N ASP A 188 4.27 -21.67 2.52
CA ASP A 188 3.10 -22.03 3.34
C ASP A 188 1.94 -21.02 3.17
N ALA A 189 2.24 -19.78 2.73
CA ALA A 189 1.26 -18.76 2.39
C ALA A 189 0.47 -19.06 1.10
N SER A 190 0.81 -20.14 0.37
CA SER A 190 0.02 -20.63 -0.77
C SER A 190 -1.32 -21.24 -0.35
N SER A 191 -1.41 -21.76 0.88
CA SER A 191 -2.64 -22.27 1.48
C SER A 191 -3.49 -21.17 2.14
N GLN A 192 -2.94 -19.96 2.28
CA GLN A 192 -3.59 -18.86 2.98
C GLN A 192 -4.63 -18.18 2.07
N PHE A 193 -5.79 -17.88 2.65
CA PHE A 193 -6.82 -17.11 1.96
C PHE A 193 -6.38 -15.64 1.82
N TRP A 194 -6.04 -15.24 0.60
CA TRP A 194 -5.69 -13.86 0.28
C TRP A 194 -6.96 -13.03 0.05
N PRO A 195 -7.10 -11.85 0.70
CA PRO A 195 -8.25 -11.00 0.48
C PRO A 195 -8.23 -10.42 -0.95
N ALA A 196 -9.39 -10.05 -1.48
CA ALA A 196 -9.55 -9.62 -2.88
C ALA A 196 -8.70 -8.40 -3.28
N TRP A 197 -8.33 -7.55 -2.32
CA TRP A 197 -7.48 -6.38 -2.54
C TRP A 197 -5.97 -6.72 -2.57
N ALA A 198 -5.54 -7.91 -2.12
CA ALA A 198 -4.13 -8.25 -2.00
C ALA A 198 -3.36 -8.26 -3.33
N PRO A 199 -3.88 -8.81 -4.45
CA PRO A 199 -3.20 -8.71 -5.75
C PRO A 199 -2.94 -7.26 -6.17
N LEU A 200 -3.89 -6.36 -5.88
CA LEU A 200 -3.78 -4.92 -6.18
C LEU A 200 -2.74 -4.24 -5.28
N ALA A 201 -2.58 -4.71 -4.04
CA ALA A 201 -1.51 -4.25 -3.17
C ALA A 201 -0.12 -4.63 -3.71
N PHE A 202 0.09 -5.87 -4.16
CA PHE A 202 1.35 -6.26 -4.82
C PHE A 202 1.59 -5.50 -6.12
N SER A 203 0.54 -5.28 -6.92
CA SER A 203 0.61 -4.41 -8.09
C SER A 203 1.00 -2.97 -7.73
N SER A 204 0.58 -2.49 -6.57
CA SER A 204 0.92 -1.14 -6.09
C SER A 204 2.38 -1.01 -5.65
N ILE A 205 2.99 -2.07 -5.11
CA ILE A 205 4.45 -2.13 -4.85
C ILE A 205 5.22 -1.94 -6.17
N VAL A 206 4.87 -2.72 -7.19
CA VAL A 206 5.49 -2.61 -8.53
C VAL A 206 5.24 -1.23 -9.14
N ASN A 207 4.04 -0.68 -8.97
CA ASN A 207 3.72 0.65 -9.48
C ASN A 207 4.56 1.76 -8.80
N LEU A 208 4.80 1.66 -7.49
CA LEU A 208 5.68 2.61 -6.79
C LEU A 208 7.12 2.50 -7.29
N MET A 209 7.62 1.28 -7.50
CA MET A 209 8.96 1.04 -8.05
C MET A 209 9.14 1.69 -9.42
N LEU A 210 8.18 1.49 -10.33
CA LEU A 210 8.20 2.11 -11.66
C LEU A 210 8.08 3.64 -11.57
N HIS A 211 7.24 4.15 -10.67
CA HIS A 211 7.11 5.59 -10.47
C HIS A 211 8.42 6.22 -9.99
N LEU A 212 9.09 5.59 -9.03
CA LEU A 212 10.41 6.03 -8.58
C LEU A 212 11.43 5.95 -9.73
N LEU A 213 11.45 4.90 -10.55
CA LEU A 213 12.35 4.84 -11.72
C LEU A 213 12.18 6.06 -12.64
N VAL A 214 10.94 6.44 -12.96
CA VAL A 214 10.63 7.61 -13.82
C VAL A 214 10.97 8.93 -13.14
N MET A 215 10.98 8.98 -11.80
CA MET A 215 11.36 10.16 -11.01
C MET A 215 12.86 10.24 -10.67
N SER A 216 13.70 9.41 -11.29
CA SER A 216 15.16 9.41 -11.05
C SER A 216 15.78 10.76 -11.40
N SER A 217 16.61 11.28 -10.49
CA SER A 217 17.22 12.61 -10.61
C SER A 217 18.51 12.59 -11.44
N SER A 218 19.12 11.41 -11.61
CA SER A 218 20.33 11.20 -12.41
C SER A 218 20.25 9.94 -13.26
N SER A 219 21.06 9.88 -14.32
CA SER A 219 21.19 8.68 -15.16
C SER A 219 21.69 7.46 -14.37
N GLU A 220 22.54 7.67 -13.36
CA GLU A 220 23.04 6.60 -12.50
C GLU A 220 21.94 6.04 -11.59
N GLU A 221 21.15 6.92 -10.97
CA GLU A 221 19.99 6.51 -10.16
C GLU A 221 18.96 5.74 -11.02
N ALA A 222 18.75 6.18 -12.27
CA ALA A 222 17.87 5.48 -13.21
C ALA A 222 18.36 4.07 -13.51
N LYS A 223 19.65 3.87 -13.78
CA LYS A 223 20.24 2.54 -14.01
C LYS A 223 20.10 1.64 -12.79
N GLN A 224 20.38 2.17 -11.59
CA GLN A 224 20.23 1.41 -10.34
C GLN A 224 18.78 0.98 -10.09
N ARG A 225 17.82 1.90 -10.27
CA ARG A 225 16.40 1.59 -10.12
C ARG A 225 15.92 0.60 -11.16
N MET A 226 16.43 0.67 -12.38
CA MET A 226 16.12 -0.30 -13.42
C MET A 226 16.67 -1.69 -13.10
N GLN A 227 17.88 -1.78 -12.55
CA GLN A 227 18.39 -3.06 -12.07
C GLN A 227 17.47 -3.67 -11.00
N THR A 228 16.99 -2.84 -10.07
CA THR A 228 16.01 -3.27 -9.05
C THR A 228 14.70 -3.78 -9.69
N VAL A 229 14.23 -3.14 -10.77
CA VAL A 229 13.06 -3.59 -11.55
C VAL A 229 13.32 -4.97 -12.16
N ARG A 230 14.49 -5.21 -12.75
CA ARG A 230 14.87 -6.51 -13.31
C ARG A 230 14.93 -7.61 -12.26
N ASP A 231 15.66 -7.37 -11.17
CA ASP A 231 15.83 -8.33 -10.09
C ASP A 231 14.46 -8.70 -9.48
N THR A 232 13.60 -7.69 -9.30
CA THR A 232 12.24 -7.90 -8.80
C THR A 232 11.39 -8.71 -9.78
N ARG A 233 11.50 -8.45 -11.09
CA ARG A 233 10.79 -9.21 -12.12
C ARG A 233 11.19 -10.68 -12.09
N GLU A 234 12.47 -10.98 -12.03
CA GLU A 234 12.97 -12.35 -11.96
C GLU A 234 12.47 -13.07 -10.71
N SER A 235 12.57 -12.42 -9.54
CA SER A 235 12.03 -12.95 -8.28
C SER A 235 10.52 -13.24 -8.37
N LEU A 236 9.73 -12.30 -8.91
CA LEU A 236 8.28 -12.46 -9.07
C LEU A 236 7.90 -13.57 -10.06
N ARG A 237 8.68 -13.78 -11.14
CA ARG A 237 8.44 -14.87 -12.10
C ARG A 237 8.56 -16.25 -11.48
N ILE A 238 9.53 -16.43 -10.58
CA ILE A 238 9.72 -17.69 -9.87
C ILE A 238 8.59 -17.85 -8.84
N ARG A 239 8.36 -16.83 -8.01
CA ARG A 239 7.43 -16.90 -6.87
C ARG A 239 5.97 -16.97 -7.26
N SER A 240 5.55 -16.29 -8.34
CA SER A 240 4.15 -16.26 -8.79
C SER A 240 3.61 -17.62 -9.27
N LYS A 241 4.51 -18.58 -9.57
CA LYS A 241 4.15 -19.98 -9.84
C LYS A 241 3.55 -20.65 -8.61
N GLN A 242 4.08 -20.35 -7.42
CA GLN A 242 3.67 -20.91 -6.13
C GLN A 242 2.70 -20.00 -5.37
N LEU A 243 2.74 -18.69 -5.61
CA LEU A 243 1.90 -17.68 -4.97
C LEU A 243 1.10 -16.91 -6.03
N PRO A 244 -0.09 -17.40 -6.43
CA PRO A 244 -0.90 -16.76 -7.49
C PRO A 244 -1.27 -15.30 -7.19
N VAL A 245 -1.33 -14.89 -5.92
CA VAL A 245 -1.60 -13.52 -5.50
C VAL A 245 -0.60 -12.50 -6.08
N LEU A 246 0.63 -12.93 -6.39
CA LEU A 246 1.68 -12.08 -6.96
C LEU A 246 1.52 -11.83 -8.46
N ARG A 247 0.65 -12.59 -9.15
CA ARG A 247 0.52 -12.56 -10.62
C ARG A 247 0.14 -11.19 -11.17
N LEU A 248 -0.68 -10.42 -10.45
CA LEU A 248 -1.05 -9.08 -10.92
C LEU A 248 0.14 -8.11 -10.88
N GLY A 249 0.98 -8.19 -9.84
CA GLY A 249 2.24 -7.46 -9.78
C GLY A 249 3.21 -7.88 -10.90
N LEU A 250 3.32 -9.19 -11.14
CA LEU A 250 4.12 -9.71 -12.26
C LEU A 250 3.61 -9.23 -13.62
N LEU A 251 2.30 -9.27 -13.86
CA LEU A 251 1.71 -8.79 -15.10
C LEU A 251 2.03 -7.30 -15.32
N ARG A 252 1.97 -6.49 -14.26
CA ARG A 252 2.28 -5.06 -14.36
C ARG A 252 3.74 -4.83 -14.72
N ILE A 253 4.69 -5.55 -14.12
CA ILE A 253 6.11 -5.40 -14.47
C ILE A 253 6.39 -5.95 -15.88
N ASP A 254 5.84 -7.10 -16.26
CA ASP A 254 6.03 -7.69 -17.59
C ASP A 254 5.46 -6.79 -18.70
N SER A 255 4.33 -6.12 -18.46
CA SER A 255 3.75 -5.18 -19.42
C SER A 255 4.71 -4.07 -19.84
N VAL A 256 5.59 -3.66 -18.93
CA VAL A 256 6.63 -2.65 -19.18
C VAL A 256 7.72 -3.18 -20.11
N PHE A 257 8.16 -4.42 -19.91
CA PHE A 257 9.15 -5.04 -20.77
C PHE A 257 8.58 -5.46 -22.14
N TRP A 258 7.27 -5.71 -22.24
CA TRP A 258 6.64 -6.04 -23.51
C TRP A 258 6.42 -4.83 -24.42
N LYS A 259 5.98 -3.70 -23.86
CA LYS A 259 5.72 -2.49 -24.65
C LYS A 259 6.93 -1.56 -24.78
N GLY A 260 7.87 -1.61 -23.85
CA GLY A 260 8.93 -0.61 -23.69
C GLY A 260 8.53 0.50 -22.71
N LEU A 261 9.47 0.97 -21.87
CA LEU A 261 9.15 2.03 -20.91
C LEU A 261 8.82 3.35 -21.58
N ASP A 262 9.49 3.66 -22.68
CA ASP A 262 9.33 4.86 -23.49
C ASP A 262 7.93 4.98 -24.09
N GLN A 263 7.26 3.85 -24.36
CA GLN A 263 5.87 3.83 -24.84
C GLN A 263 4.84 3.98 -23.72
N ILE A 264 5.20 3.69 -22.48
CA ILE A 264 4.30 3.71 -21.33
C ILE A 264 4.43 5.01 -20.52
N PHE A 265 5.65 5.54 -20.42
CA PHE A 265 5.99 6.66 -19.55
C PHE A 265 6.67 7.77 -20.35
N LEU A 266 6.37 9.02 -19.97
CA LEU A 266 7.12 10.18 -20.42
C LEU A 266 8.44 10.24 -19.66
N LEU A 267 9.52 9.80 -20.30
CA LEU A 267 10.86 9.77 -19.71
C LEU A 267 11.57 11.11 -19.92
N GLN A 268 12.24 11.59 -18.88
CA GLN A 268 13.16 12.72 -19.01
C GLN A 268 14.36 12.33 -19.90
N PRO A 269 15.00 13.27 -20.63
CA PRO A 269 16.05 12.96 -21.58
C PRO A 269 17.20 12.13 -20.98
N HIS A 270 17.66 12.49 -19.77
CA HIS A 270 18.74 11.80 -19.08
C HIS A 270 18.38 10.36 -18.68
N ILE A 271 17.08 10.06 -18.47
CA ILE A 271 16.57 8.72 -18.18
C ILE A 271 16.48 7.93 -19.48
N TYR A 272 15.95 8.53 -20.55
CA TYR A 272 15.84 7.90 -21.85
C TYR A 272 17.22 7.50 -22.39
N GLU A 273 18.20 8.40 -22.36
CA GLU A 273 19.58 8.12 -22.78
C GLU A 273 20.21 7.01 -21.95
N ALA A 274 20.03 7.03 -20.62
CA ALA A 274 20.57 6.03 -19.72
C ALA A 274 20.01 4.62 -19.96
N LEU A 275 18.72 4.53 -20.35
CA LEU A 275 18.01 3.27 -20.56
C LEU A 275 17.89 2.89 -22.04
N SER A 276 18.35 3.74 -22.97
CA SER A 276 18.31 3.50 -24.42
C SER A 276 18.89 2.15 -24.87
N PRO A 277 19.99 1.61 -24.28
CA PRO A 277 20.50 0.30 -24.67
C PRO A 277 19.54 -0.83 -24.32
N GLU A 278 18.69 -0.62 -23.33
CA GLU A 278 17.77 -1.63 -22.81
C GLU A 278 16.50 -1.76 -23.65
N PHE A 279 16.06 -0.66 -24.26
CA PHE A 279 14.95 -0.66 -25.21
C PHE A 279 15.32 -1.41 -26.50
N MET A 280 16.57 -1.28 -26.96
CA MET A 280 17.07 -2.02 -28.13
C MET A 280 17.25 -3.52 -27.85
N GLY A 281 17.63 -3.91 -26.63
CA GLY A 281 17.78 -5.31 -26.25
C GLY A 281 16.47 -6.11 -26.22
N LEU A 282 15.33 -5.45 -25.99
CA LEU A 282 14.01 -6.09 -25.93
C LEU A 282 13.41 -6.36 -27.32
N GLN A 283 13.77 -5.57 -28.33
CA GLN A 283 13.34 -5.81 -29.72
C GLN A 283 14.02 -7.02 -30.36
N ASN A 284 15.20 -7.42 -29.87
CA ASN A 284 15.95 -8.58 -30.38
C ASN A 284 15.64 -9.90 -29.65
N ALA A 285 14.77 -9.88 -28.63
CA ALA A 285 14.43 -11.05 -27.80
C ALA A 285 12.94 -11.44 -27.87
N ALA A 286 12.17 -10.79 -28.76
CA ALA A 286 10.82 -11.16 -29.17
C ALA A 286 10.87 -11.91 -30.51
#